data_AF-A0A7Z9GA37-F1
#
_entry.id   AF-A0A7Z9GA37-F1
#
_cell.length_a   1.000
_cell.length_b   1.000
_cell.length_c   1.000
_cell.angle_alpha   90.00
_cell.angle_beta   90.00
_cell.angle_gamma   90.00
#
_symmetry.space_group_name_H-M   'P 1'
#
loop_
_entity.id
_entity.type
_entity.pdbx_description
1 polymer ?
#
loop_
_entity_poly.entity_id
_entity_poly.type
_entity_poly.pdbx_seq_one_letter_code
_entity_poly.pdbx_strand_id
1 'polypeptide(L)'
;MRYLDSNPNEPVAQAVFNGHKNDRDMALQVVRAVRDSGAVEAAMEEARAYARNGQRALDRIPDSQYLQSLLGMADYIVTRDL
;
A
#
# COMPACT_ATOMS: atom_id res chain seq x y z
N MET A 1 7.22 -3.35 -2.50
CA MET A 1 8.57 -3.22 -1.86
C MET A 1 8.51 -2.10 -0.82
N ARG A 2 9.00 -2.31 0.41
CA ARG A 2 8.86 -1.33 1.51
C ARG A 2 10.08 -0.41 1.59
N TYR A 3 9.82 0.89 1.80
CA TYR A 3 10.85 1.94 1.85
C TYR A 3 11.98 1.66 2.85
N LEU A 4 11.60 1.29 4.09
CA LEU A 4 12.55 1.07 5.19
C LEU A 4 13.46 -0.13 4.95
N ASP A 5 12.96 -1.16 4.26
CA ASP A 5 13.72 -2.36 3.93
C ASP A 5 14.71 -2.11 2.78
N SER A 6 14.42 -1.11 1.94
CA SER A 6 15.24 -0.75 0.78
C SER A 6 16.29 0.33 1.09
N ASN A 7 16.09 1.09 2.17
CA ASN A 7 16.97 2.18 2.61
C ASN A 7 17.39 2.03 4.09
N PRO A 8 17.98 0.89 4.50
CA PRO A 8 18.22 0.60 5.91
C PRO A 8 19.26 1.51 6.57
N ASN A 9 20.15 2.13 5.77
CA ASN A 9 21.24 2.97 6.24
C ASN A 9 20.88 4.45 6.30
N GLU A 10 19.67 4.85 5.89
CA GLU A 10 19.27 6.24 6.02
C GLU A 10 19.01 6.61 7.48
N PRO A 11 19.41 7.83 7.92
CA PRO A 11 19.19 8.29 9.29
C PRO A 11 17.73 8.18 9.73
N VAL A 12 16.81 8.44 8.80
CA VAL A 12 15.35 8.39 9.01
C VAL A 12 14.89 6.95 9.26
N ALA A 13 15.40 5.96 8.51
CA ALA A 13 15.05 4.57 8.71
C ALA A 13 15.61 4.05 10.04
N GLN A 14 16.88 4.36 10.35
CA GLN A 14 17.51 4.00 11.61
C GLN A 14 16.76 4.58 12.81
N ALA A 15 16.35 5.85 12.74
CA ALA A 15 15.66 6.50 13.85
C ALA A 15 14.25 5.94 14.10
N VAL A 16 13.56 5.45 13.06
CA VAL A 16 12.32 4.67 13.18
C VAL A 16 12.57 3.31 13.84
N PHE A 17 13.60 2.58 13.38
CA PHE A 17 13.96 1.27 13.96
C PHE A 17 14.43 1.37 15.41
N ASN A 18 15.12 2.45 15.77
CA ASN A 18 15.65 2.71 17.10
C ASN A 18 14.60 3.22 18.10
N GLY A 19 13.33 3.33 17.68
CA GLY A 19 12.22 3.53 18.61
C GLY A 19 11.99 4.96 19.09
N HIS A 20 12.51 5.97 18.39
CA HIS A 20 12.23 7.39 18.67
C HIS A 20 10.79 7.81 18.28
N LYS A 21 9.79 6.96 18.53
CA LYS A 21 8.41 7.01 18.01
C LYS A 21 7.59 8.25 18.42
N ASN A 22 8.08 9.07 19.36
CA ASN A 22 7.37 10.23 19.89
C ASN A 22 7.88 11.58 19.32
N ASP A 23 8.83 11.56 18.40
CA ASP A 23 9.27 12.78 17.72
C ASP A 23 8.39 13.06 16.49
N ARG A 24 7.55 14.09 16.59
CA ARG A 24 6.63 14.51 15.53
C ARG A 24 7.37 15.00 14.28
N ASP A 25 8.50 15.68 14.45
CA ASP A 25 9.27 16.21 13.32
C ASP A 25 9.93 15.07 12.56
N MET A 26 10.42 14.07 13.29
CA MET A 26 10.95 12.84 12.70
C MET A 26 9.85 12.05 11.97
N ALA A 27 8.65 11.93 12.53
CA ALA A 27 7.53 11.28 11.85
C ALA A 27 7.17 11.98 10.53
N LEU A 28 7.19 13.32 10.50
CA LEU A 28 6.98 14.08 9.26
C LEU A 28 8.09 13.88 8.23
N GLN A 29 9.35 13.78 8.67
CA GLN A 29 10.47 13.46 7.79
C GLN A 29 10.33 12.06 7.18
N VAL A 30 9.94 11.05 7.96
CA VAL A 30 9.65 9.70 7.45
C VAL A 30 8.55 9.73 6.40
N VAL A 31 7.44 10.43 6.67
CA VAL A 31 6.32 10.52 5.72
C VAL A 31 6.76 11.18 4.41
N ARG A 32 7.57 12.25 4.47
CA ARG A 32 8.13 12.88 3.26
C ARG A 32 9.05 11.94 2.51
N ALA A 33 9.98 11.30 3.20
CA ALA A 33 10.93 10.37 2.61
C ALA A 33 10.22 9.19 1.91
N VAL A 34 9.19 8.62 2.53
CA VAL A 34 8.35 7.57 1.93
C VAL A 34 7.61 8.09 0.69
N ARG A 35 7.06 9.31 0.71
CA ARG A 35 6.39 9.91 -0.45
C ARG A 35 7.35 10.16 -1.62
N ASP A 36 8.52 10.73 -1.34
CA ASP A 36 9.50 11.09 -2.37
C ASP A 36 10.20 9.86 -2.98
N SER A 37 10.18 8.73 -2.27
CA SER A 37 10.82 7.49 -2.71
C SER A 37 10.05 6.68 -3.77
N GLY A 38 8.81 7.05 -4.08
CA GLY A 38 7.94 6.25 -4.94
C GLY A 38 7.36 4.98 -4.27
N ALA A 39 7.58 4.78 -2.96
CA ALA A 39 7.11 3.60 -2.25
C ALA A 39 5.57 3.54 -2.16
N VAL A 40 4.89 4.69 -2.21
CA VAL A 40 3.42 4.76 -2.21
C VAL A 40 2.88 4.21 -3.53
N GLU A 41 3.44 4.63 -4.65
CA GLU A 41 3.08 4.20 -6.00
C GLU A 41 3.33 2.70 -6.16
N ALA A 42 4.49 2.21 -5.71
CA ALA A 42 4.81 0.79 -5.74
C ALA A 42 3.84 -0.06 -4.90
N ALA A 43 3.47 0.42 -3.71
CA ALA A 43 2.49 -0.26 -2.86
C ALA A 43 1.08 -0.25 -3.49
N MET A 44 0.69 0.84 -4.15
CA MET A 44 -0.58 0.95 -4.87
C MET A 44 -0.62 0.03 -6.09
N GLU A 45 0.48 -0.10 -6.83
CA GLU A 45 0.59 -1.04 -7.95
C GLU A 45 0.44 -2.48 -7.48
N GLU A 46 1.08 -2.84 -6.37
CA GLU A 46 0.98 -4.15 -5.72
C GLU A 46 -0.45 -4.44 -5.26
N ALA A 47 -1.11 -3.48 -4.61
CA ALA A 47 -2.52 -3.60 -4.22
C ALA A 47 -3.45 -3.84 -5.42
N ARG A 48 -3.25 -3.09 -6.52
CA ARG A 48 -4.01 -3.28 -7.77
C ARG A 48 -3.74 -4.66 -8.39
N ALA A 49 -2.52 -5.17 -8.30
CA ALA A 49 -2.20 -6.52 -8.75
C ALA A 49 -2.95 -7.59 -7.95
N TYR A 50 -3.02 -7.45 -6.62
CA TYR A 50 -3.81 -8.34 -5.77
C TYR A 50 -5.31 -8.28 -6.09
N ALA A 51 -5.88 -7.09 -6.30
CA ALA A 51 -7.28 -6.94 -6.70
C ALA A 51 -7.56 -7.67 -8.03
N ARG A 52 -6.73 -7.46 -9.06
CA ARG A 52 -6.86 -8.18 -10.35
C ARG A 52 -6.73 -9.69 -10.20
N ASN A 53 -5.87 -10.18 -9.30
CA ASN A 53 -5.74 -11.60 -9.04
C ASN A 53 -6.99 -12.17 -8.37
N GLY A 54 -7.54 -11.45 -7.39
CA GLY A 54 -8.79 -11.83 -6.73
C GLY A 54 -9.97 -11.86 -7.70
N GLN A 55 -10.10 -10.85 -8.56
CA GLN A 55 -11.13 -10.79 -9.60
C GLN A 55 -11.01 -11.98 -10.56
N ARG A 56 -9.80 -12.31 -11.05
CA ARG A 56 -9.55 -13.48 -11.90
C ARG A 56 -9.94 -14.81 -11.24
N ALA A 57 -9.79 -14.92 -9.92
CA ALA A 57 -10.21 -16.12 -9.19
C ALA A 57 -11.74 -16.30 -9.19
N LEU A 58 -12.50 -15.23 -9.42
CA LEU A 58 -13.95 -15.23 -9.48
C LEU A 58 -14.52 -15.48 -10.90
N ASP A 59 -13.69 -15.49 -11.95
CA ASP A 59 -14.12 -15.60 -13.36
C ASP A 59 -14.98 -16.83 -13.67
N ARG A 60 -14.87 -17.89 -12.86
CA ARG A 60 -15.61 -19.16 -13.04
C ARG A 60 -16.95 -19.20 -12.30
N ILE A 61 -17.27 -18.18 -11.53
CA ILE A 61 -18.50 -18.11 -10.74
C ILE A 61 -19.62 -17.55 -11.63
N PRO A 62 -20.82 -18.17 -11.64
CA PRO A 62 -21.96 -17.62 -12.36
C PRO A 62 -22.32 -16.21 -11.93
N ASP A 63 -22.84 -15.40 -12.87
CA ASP A 63 -23.23 -14.03 -12.58
C ASP A 63 -24.33 -13.97 -11.52
N SER A 64 -24.13 -13.09 -10.53
CA SER A 64 -25.01 -12.92 -9.38
C SER A 64 -24.71 -11.60 -8.68
N GLN A 65 -25.67 -11.10 -7.91
CA GLN A 65 -25.48 -9.88 -7.10
C GLN A 65 -24.28 -9.98 -6.14
N TYR A 66 -23.97 -11.19 -5.66
CA TYR A 66 -22.86 -11.44 -4.75
C TYR A 66 -21.52 -11.35 -5.47
N LEU A 67 -21.42 -11.91 -6.68
CA LEU A 67 -20.25 -11.78 -7.54
C LEU A 67 -19.98 -10.31 -7.85
N GLN A 68 -21.01 -9.57 -8.27
CA GLN A 68 -20.89 -8.14 -8.57
C GLN A 68 -20.46 -7.32 -7.34
N SER A 69 -20.95 -7.68 -6.15
CA SER A 69 -20.53 -7.02 -4.89
C SER A 69 -19.05 -7.26 -4.59
N LEU A 70 -18.55 -8.49 -4.77
CA LEU A 70 -17.13 -8.83 -4.56
C LEU A 70 -16.22 -8.10 -5.56
N LEU A 71 -16.62 -8.04 -6.83
CA LEU A 71 -15.89 -7.30 -7.87
C LEU A 71 -15.86 -5.80 -7.55
N GLY A 72 -16.99 -5.23 -7.14
CA GLY A 72 -17.10 -3.82 -6.75
C GLY A 72 -16.28 -3.46 -5.51
N MET A 73 -16.22 -4.34 -4.51
CA MET A 73 -15.36 -4.14 -3.33
C MET A 73 -13.88 -4.11 -3.71
N ALA A 74 -13.45 -5.04 -4.56
CA ALA A 74 -12.06 -5.11 -5.01
C ALA A 74 -11.66 -3.84 -5.77
N ASP A 75 -12.55 -3.32 -6.62
CA ASP A 75 -12.32 -2.09 -7.37
C ASP A 75 -12.29 -0.86 -6.45
N TYR A 76 -13.31 -0.69 -5.60
CA TYR A 76 -13.42 0.45 -4.68
C TYR A 76 -12.19 0.64 -3.77
N ILE A 77 -11.65 -0.46 -3.25
CA ILE A 77 -10.50 -0.40 -2.33
C ILE A 77 -9.24 0.17 -3.02
N VAL A 78 -9.05 -0.09 -4.31
CA VAL A 78 -7.84 0.31 -5.06
C VAL A 78 -8.00 1.59 -5.89
N THR A 79 -9.24 2.08 -6.05
CA THR A 79 -9.57 3.31 -6.78
C THR A 79 -9.92 4.48 -5.86
N ARG A 80 -10.08 4.27 -4.55
CA ARG A 80 -10.32 5.37 -3.60
C ARG A 80 -9.17 6.39 -3.69
N ASP A 81 -9.52 7.65 -3.92
CA ASP A 81 -8.61 8.75 -3.67
C ASP A 81 -8.44 8.94 -2.16
N LEU A 82 -7.20 9.17 -1.71
CA LEU A 82 -6.83 9.42 -0.32
C LEU A 82 -6.46 10.89 -0.11
#